data_AF-A0A927AFE5-F1
#
_entry.id   AF-A0A927AFE5-F1
#
_cell.length_a   1.000
_cell.length_b   1.000
_cell.length_c   1.000
_cell.angle_alpha   90.00
_cell.angle_beta   90.00
_cell.angle_gamma   90.00
#
_symmetry.space_group_name_H-M   'P 1'
#
loop_
_entity.id
_entity.type
_entity.pdbx_description
1 polymer ?
#
loop_
_entity_poly.entity_id
_entity_poly.type
_entity_poly.pdbx_seq_one_letter_code
_entity_poly.pdbx_strand_id
1 'polypeptide(L)'
;MLKKFAKTVVSAAIAATAFSAIAQAASPADIRINTIRLENTLDASANVRLGYFEVPDRNTTVSAFGGEMRRYDVHMARMIALSHRFYCQQPYSAGIEKVVVWDYRANNGRIDMGTFNMPCTLVEQVVNTYGLGGTVPMEVELTDGSVGVFNIQTLDIEDGWETDDFLRFVQTMKPER
;
A
#
# COMPACT_ATOMS: atom_id res chain seq x y z
N MET A 1 52.25 -33.07 58.27
CA MET A 1 52.71 -32.48 57.00
C MET A 1 51.50 -32.14 56.15
N LEU A 2 51.30 -30.84 55.86
CA LEU A 2 50.10 -30.27 55.25
C LEU A 2 49.96 -30.63 53.76
N LYS A 3 48.78 -31.14 53.36
CA LYS A 3 48.31 -31.15 51.97
C LYS A 3 47.69 -29.78 51.67
N LYS A 4 48.26 -29.01 50.74
CA LYS A 4 47.63 -27.81 50.16
C LYS A 4 46.90 -28.23 48.88
N PHE A 5 45.57 -28.17 48.88
CA PHE A 5 44.76 -28.22 47.66
C PHE A 5 44.36 -26.79 47.29
N ALA A 6 44.67 -26.39 46.05
CA ALA A 6 44.33 -25.11 45.47
C ALA A 6 42.80 -25.01 45.27
N LYS A 7 42.21 -23.89 45.71
CA LYS A 7 40.83 -23.52 45.40
C LYS A 7 40.81 -22.79 44.06
N THR A 8 40.30 -23.44 43.02
CA THR A 8 39.94 -22.78 41.75
C THR A 8 38.59 -22.12 41.93
N VAL A 9 38.53 -20.79 41.81
CA VAL A 9 37.27 -20.04 41.75
C VAL A 9 36.84 -20.01 40.28
N VAL A 10 35.75 -20.70 39.96
CA VAL A 10 35.09 -20.59 38.65
C VAL A 10 34.12 -19.40 38.73
N SER A 11 34.50 -18.27 38.15
CA SER A 11 33.57 -17.15 37.92
C SER A 11 32.64 -17.52 36.77
N ALA A 12 31.37 -17.74 37.07
CA ALA A 12 30.32 -17.89 36.07
C ALA A 12 29.93 -16.50 35.54
N ALA A 13 30.26 -16.21 34.28
CA ALA A 13 29.73 -15.07 33.57
C ALA A 13 28.26 -15.38 33.17
N ILE A 14 27.31 -14.67 33.79
CA ILE A 14 25.91 -14.69 33.34
C ILE A 14 25.84 -13.71 32.18
N ALA A 15 25.91 -14.23 30.95
CA ALA A 15 25.57 -13.47 29.76
C ALA A 15 24.05 -13.30 29.72
N ALA A 16 23.58 -12.12 30.13
CA ALA A 16 22.20 -11.71 29.90
C ALA A 16 22.02 -11.43 28.40
N THR A 17 21.58 -12.43 27.64
CA THR A 17 21.09 -12.22 26.28
C THR A 17 19.73 -11.55 26.36
N ALA A 18 19.75 -10.21 26.30
CA ALA A 18 18.57 -9.44 25.99
C ALA A 18 18.12 -9.82 24.57
N PHE A 19 17.06 -10.63 24.47
CA PHE A 19 16.31 -10.77 23.23
C PHE A 19 15.58 -9.45 23.00
N SER A 20 16.26 -8.51 22.32
CA SER A 20 15.57 -7.41 21.67
C SER A 20 14.63 -8.02 20.63
N ALA A 21 13.34 -8.06 20.92
CA ALA A 21 12.32 -8.22 19.89
C ALA A 21 12.39 -6.96 19.03
N ILE A 22 13.25 -6.99 18.02
CA ILE A 22 13.26 -5.98 16.96
C ILE A 22 11.89 -6.16 16.30
N ALA A 23 11.00 -5.19 16.50
CA ALA A 23 9.80 -5.07 15.69
C ALA A 23 10.30 -4.96 14.24
N GLN A 24 10.24 -6.06 13.51
CA GLN A 24 10.58 -6.07 12.09
C GLN A 24 9.61 -5.09 11.43
N ALA A 25 10.12 -3.95 10.98
CA ALA A 25 9.33 -3.02 10.17
C ALA A 25 8.79 -3.83 8.99
N ALA A 26 7.47 -3.92 8.91
CA ALA A 26 6.82 -4.54 7.77
C ALA A 26 7.33 -3.82 6.51
N SER A 27 7.74 -4.58 5.51
CA SER A 27 8.16 -4.02 4.23
C SER A 27 6.92 -3.54 3.45
N PRO A 28 7.04 -2.61 2.49
CA PRO A 28 5.94 -2.26 1.58
C PRO A 28 5.38 -3.44 0.76
N ALA A 29 6.07 -4.59 0.75
CA ALA A 29 5.61 -5.85 0.19
C ALA A 29 4.72 -6.67 1.15
N ASP A 30 4.71 -6.36 2.44
CA ASP A 30 3.90 -7.06 3.45
C ASP A 30 2.43 -6.62 3.47
N ILE A 31 2.10 -5.50 2.82
CA ILE A 31 0.71 -5.09 2.56
C ILE A 31 0.26 -5.80 1.30
N ARG A 32 -0.34 -6.97 1.53
CA ARG A 32 -0.78 -7.86 0.46
C ARG A 32 -2.00 -7.30 -0.24
N ILE A 33 -2.02 -7.46 -1.55
CA ILE A 33 -3.19 -7.22 -2.38
C ILE A 33 -3.51 -8.56 -3.02
N ASN A 34 -4.73 -9.03 -2.84
CA ASN A 34 -5.18 -10.31 -3.36
C ASN A 34 -5.49 -10.23 -4.84
N THR A 35 -6.18 -9.16 -5.23
CA THR A 35 -6.69 -9.02 -6.59
C THR A 35 -6.71 -7.55 -6.94
N ILE A 36 -6.04 -7.23 -8.04
CA ILE A 36 -6.21 -5.97 -8.74
C ILE A 36 -6.81 -6.36 -10.09
N ARG A 37 -8.03 -5.94 -10.37
CA ARG A 37 -8.62 -6.10 -11.71
C ARG A 37 -8.84 -4.75 -12.32
N LEU A 38 -8.41 -4.58 -13.57
CA LEU A 38 -8.73 -3.39 -14.35
C LEU A 38 -9.64 -3.80 -15.50
N GLU A 39 -10.84 -3.23 -15.52
CA GLU A 39 -11.83 -3.48 -16.56
C GLU A 39 -11.93 -2.27 -17.48
N ASN A 40 -11.87 -2.52 -18.78
CA ASN A 40 -12.32 -1.54 -19.75
C ASN A 40 -13.83 -1.41 -19.63
N THR A 41 -14.32 -0.18 -19.49
CA THR A 41 -15.72 0.11 -19.79
C THR A 41 -16.00 -0.34 -21.23
N LEU A 42 -17.16 -0.98 -21.44
CA LEU A 42 -17.63 -1.39 -22.76
C LEU A 42 -17.87 -0.20 -23.71
N ASP A 43 -17.78 1.01 -23.17
CA ASP A 43 -17.87 2.26 -23.91
C ASP A 43 -16.50 2.93 -23.94
N ALA A 44 -15.79 2.79 -25.08
CA ALA A 44 -14.51 3.47 -25.31
C ALA A 44 -14.64 5.02 -25.33
N SER A 45 -15.86 5.57 -25.34
CA SER A 45 -16.13 7.00 -25.18
C SER A 45 -16.27 7.42 -23.72
N ALA A 46 -16.49 6.47 -22.80
CA ALA A 46 -16.46 6.74 -21.38
C ALA A 46 -14.99 6.90 -20.95
N ASN A 47 -14.59 8.12 -20.59
CA ASN A 47 -13.30 8.42 -19.97
C ASN A 47 -13.24 7.88 -18.52
N VAL A 48 -13.74 6.65 -18.31
CA VAL A 48 -13.89 5.99 -17.02
C VAL A 48 -13.28 4.61 -17.13
N ARG A 49 -12.40 4.25 -16.18
CA ARG A 49 -11.88 2.89 -16.03
C ARG A 49 -12.36 2.31 -14.70
N LEU A 50 -12.85 1.09 -14.71
CA LEU A 50 -13.24 0.40 -13.48
C LEU A 50 -12.04 -0.39 -12.96
N GLY A 51 -11.82 -0.28 -11.66
CA GLY A 51 -10.83 -1.04 -10.93
C GLY A 51 -11.48 -1.81 -9.80
N TYR A 52 -11.07 -3.05 -9.58
CA TYR A 52 -11.40 -3.82 -8.39
C TYR A 52 -10.12 -3.98 -7.57
N PHE A 53 -10.17 -3.59 -6.30
CA PHE A 53 -9.04 -3.65 -5.38
C PHE A 53 -9.41 -4.48 -4.16
N GLU A 54 -8.86 -5.68 -4.06
CA GLU A 54 -9.13 -6.60 -2.96
C GLU A 54 -7.88 -6.84 -2.12
N VAL A 55 -8.02 -6.74 -0.80
CA VAL A 55 -6.96 -7.04 0.16
C VAL A 55 -7.37 -8.14 1.14
N PRO A 56 -6.44 -8.97 1.63
CA PRO A 56 -6.72 -9.99 2.64
C PRO A 56 -6.93 -9.37 4.03
N ASP A 57 -6.48 -8.14 4.23
CA ASP A 57 -6.58 -7.40 5.48
C ASP A 57 -8.01 -7.31 5.98
N ARG A 58 -8.26 -7.88 7.16
CA ARG A 58 -9.56 -7.74 7.84
C ARG A 58 -9.65 -6.45 8.65
N ASN A 59 -8.55 -6.05 9.29
CA ASN A 59 -8.48 -4.82 10.05
C ASN A 59 -7.51 -3.85 9.36
N THR A 60 -8.07 -2.88 8.65
CA THR A 60 -7.31 -1.89 7.88
C THR A 60 -6.98 -0.64 8.69
N THR A 61 -7.43 -0.55 9.95
CA THR A 61 -7.20 0.61 10.83
C THR A 61 -5.89 0.50 11.61
N VAL A 62 -5.20 -0.64 11.55
CA VAL A 62 -3.91 -0.83 12.22
C VAL A 62 -2.79 -0.15 11.44
N SER A 63 -1.73 0.23 12.15
CA SER A 63 -0.52 0.77 11.54
C SER A 63 0.06 -0.20 10.51
N ALA A 64 0.44 0.34 9.35
CA ALA A 64 1.07 -0.39 8.26
C ALA A 64 2.52 -0.80 8.59
N PHE A 65 3.32 0.14 9.11
CA PHE A 65 4.77 0.00 9.27
C PHE A 65 5.27 0.38 10.68
N GLY A 66 4.39 0.45 11.67
CA GLY A 66 4.70 0.95 13.01
C GLY A 66 4.61 2.48 13.13
N GLY A 67 4.38 3.19 12.02
CA GLY A 67 4.11 4.63 11.96
C GLY A 67 2.62 4.98 11.98
N GLU A 68 2.31 6.22 11.61
CA GLU A 68 0.94 6.77 11.68
C GLU A 68 0.04 6.28 10.55
N MET A 69 0.60 5.97 9.38
CA MET A 69 -0.17 5.42 8.26
C MET A 69 -0.82 4.09 8.64
N ARG A 70 -2.13 4.01 8.49
CA ARG A 70 -2.88 2.77 8.61
C ARG A 70 -2.77 1.99 7.31
N ARG A 71 -3.06 0.69 7.35
CA ARG A 71 -3.12 -0.13 6.14
C ARG A 71 -4.10 0.44 5.11
N TYR A 72 -5.23 0.99 5.57
CA TYR A 72 -6.18 1.72 4.72
C TYR A 72 -5.50 2.86 3.92
N ASP A 73 -4.69 3.68 4.57
CA ASP A 73 -4.06 4.84 3.93
C ASP A 73 -3.06 4.38 2.86
N VAL A 74 -2.33 3.28 3.12
CA VAL A 74 -1.44 2.68 2.12
C VAL A 74 -2.21 2.08 0.94
N HIS A 75 -3.38 1.47 1.18
CA HIS A 75 -4.24 0.98 0.09
C HIS A 75 -4.71 2.12 -0.82
N MET A 76 -5.09 3.26 -0.24
CA MET A 76 -5.44 4.46 -1.02
C MET A 76 -4.25 4.95 -1.86
N ALA A 77 -3.05 5.04 -1.27
CA ALA A 77 -1.82 5.38 -2.01
C ALA A 77 -1.57 4.42 -3.19
N ARG A 78 -1.85 3.13 -2.98
CA ARG A 78 -1.67 2.09 -4.00
C ARG A 78 -2.67 2.22 -5.15
N MET A 79 -3.93 2.46 -4.86
CA MET A 79 -4.96 2.71 -5.88
C MET A 79 -4.62 3.96 -6.72
N ILE A 80 -4.08 5.02 -6.11
CA ILE A 80 -3.61 6.21 -6.82
C ILE A 80 -2.44 5.86 -7.75
N ALA A 81 -1.43 5.15 -7.26
CA ALA A 81 -0.27 4.77 -8.06
C ALA A 81 -0.63 3.84 -9.23
N LEU A 82 -1.55 2.89 -9.02
CA LEU A 82 -2.10 2.03 -10.07
C LEU A 82 -2.87 2.84 -11.12
N SER A 83 -3.70 3.80 -10.67
CA SER A 83 -4.45 4.69 -11.57
C SER A 83 -3.51 5.51 -12.45
N HIS A 84 -2.44 6.05 -11.86
CA HIS A 84 -1.39 6.75 -12.59
C HIS A 84 -0.77 5.86 -13.67
N ARG A 85 -0.26 4.69 -13.26
CA ARG A 85 0.49 3.77 -14.14
C ARG A 85 -0.32 3.23 -15.31
N PHE A 86 -1.60 2.90 -15.09
CA PHE A 86 -2.39 2.14 -16.05
C PHE A 86 -3.41 2.97 -16.83
N TYR A 87 -3.72 4.20 -16.41
CA TYR A 87 -4.76 5.00 -17.09
C TYR A 87 -4.40 6.47 -17.25
N CYS A 88 -3.97 7.14 -16.19
CA CYS A 88 -3.83 8.60 -16.20
C CYS A 88 -2.63 9.10 -17.00
N GLN A 89 -1.61 8.27 -17.22
CA GLN A 89 -0.49 8.63 -18.12
C GLN A 89 -0.87 8.66 -19.61
N GLN A 90 -2.04 8.15 -20.00
CA GLN A 90 -2.46 8.13 -21.40
C GLN A 90 -3.00 9.51 -21.82
N PRO A 91 -2.70 10.00 -23.04
CA PRO A 91 -3.13 11.32 -23.49
C PRO A 91 -4.65 11.50 -23.41
N TYR A 92 -5.09 12.69 -22.98
CA TYR A 92 -6.50 13.05 -22.87
C TYR A 92 -7.15 13.08 -24.26
N SER A 93 -8.16 12.23 -24.45
CA SER A 93 -9.05 12.31 -25.60
C SER A 93 -9.93 13.56 -25.42
N ALA A 94 -9.68 14.60 -26.21
CA ALA A 94 -10.57 15.77 -26.38
C ALA A 94 -10.86 16.62 -25.12
N GLY A 95 -9.95 16.66 -24.14
CA GLY A 95 -10.09 17.54 -22.96
C GLY A 95 -11.18 17.09 -21.97
N ILE A 96 -11.65 15.85 -22.07
CA ILE A 96 -12.59 15.26 -21.11
C ILE A 96 -11.79 14.61 -19.98
N GLU A 97 -12.21 14.87 -18.74
CA GLU A 97 -11.58 14.31 -17.55
C GLU A 97 -11.66 12.78 -17.54
N LYS A 98 -10.51 12.12 -17.31
CA LYS A 98 -10.43 10.68 -17.10
C LYS A 98 -10.63 10.36 -15.62
N VAL A 99 -11.34 9.28 -15.32
CA VAL A 99 -11.60 8.85 -13.94
C VAL A 99 -11.32 7.36 -13.82
N VAL A 100 -10.61 6.96 -12.76
CA VAL A 100 -10.58 5.55 -12.34
C VAL A 100 -11.54 5.39 -11.17
N VAL A 101 -12.45 4.43 -11.28
CA VAL A 101 -13.45 4.11 -10.25
C VAL A 101 -13.04 2.80 -9.60
N TRP A 102 -12.63 2.83 -8.35
CA TRP A 102 -12.19 1.66 -7.60
C TRP A 102 -13.31 1.12 -6.72
N ASP A 103 -13.69 -0.14 -6.91
CA ASP A 103 -14.40 -0.93 -5.92
C ASP A 103 -13.38 -1.54 -4.95
N TYR A 104 -13.34 -1.02 -3.71
CA TYR A 104 -12.39 -1.44 -2.70
C TYR A 104 -13.03 -2.46 -1.74
N ARG A 105 -12.46 -3.66 -1.67
CA ARG A 105 -12.89 -4.73 -0.75
C ARG A 105 -11.78 -5.19 0.19
N ALA A 106 -12.14 -5.42 1.45
CA ALA A 106 -11.27 -5.97 2.48
C ALA A 106 -11.70 -7.38 2.89
N ASN A 107 -10.86 -8.08 3.66
CA ASN A 107 -11.11 -9.45 4.13
C ASN A 107 -11.41 -10.46 3.00
N ASN A 108 -10.66 -10.37 1.90
CA ASN A 108 -10.85 -11.18 0.69
C ASN A 108 -12.28 -11.02 0.11
N GLY A 109 -12.67 -9.78 -0.20
CA GLY A 109 -13.97 -9.50 -0.83
C GLY A 109 -15.15 -9.37 0.15
N ARG A 110 -14.98 -9.76 1.42
CA ARG A 110 -16.10 -9.89 2.38
C ARG A 110 -16.53 -8.60 3.04
N ILE A 111 -15.67 -7.58 3.06
CA ILE A 111 -15.98 -6.27 3.65
C ILE A 111 -15.95 -5.25 2.52
N ASP A 112 -17.09 -4.59 2.31
CA ASP A 112 -17.18 -3.45 1.41
C ASP A 112 -16.51 -2.23 2.06
N MET A 113 -15.46 -1.72 1.44
CA MET A 113 -14.78 -0.49 1.87
C MET A 113 -15.27 0.73 1.08
N GLY A 114 -16.10 0.49 0.06
CA GLY A 114 -16.77 1.50 -0.75
C GLY A 114 -16.17 1.69 -2.14
N THR A 115 -16.87 2.51 -2.92
CA THR A 115 -16.45 2.89 -4.28
C THR A 115 -15.77 4.27 -4.29
N PHE A 116 -14.57 4.36 -4.85
CA PHE A 116 -13.78 5.59 -4.88
C PHE A 116 -13.57 6.09 -6.31
N ASN A 117 -14.04 7.31 -6.58
CA ASN A 117 -13.76 8.00 -7.82
C ASN A 117 -12.43 8.76 -7.72
N MET A 118 -11.49 8.42 -8.59
CA MET A 118 -10.17 9.03 -8.68
C MET A 118 -10.01 9.70 -10.06
N PRO A 119 -10.40 10.99 -10.18
CA PRO A 119 -10.10 11.77 -11.38
C PRO A 119 -8.58 11.79 -11.64
N CYS A 120 -8.18 11.72 -12.90
CA CYS A 120 -6.77 11.70 -13.25
C CYS A 120 -6.05 13.01 -12.91
N THR A 121 -6.76 14.14 -12.91
CA THR A 121 -6.25 15.41 -12.35
C THR A 121 -5.89 15.29 -10.87
N LEU A 122 -6.72 14.62 -10.07
CA LEU A 122 -6.44 14.35 -8.65
C LEU A 122 -5.24 13.42 -8.50
N VAL A 123 -5.20 12.34 -9.29
CA VAL A 123 -4.11 11.36 -9.27
C VAL A 123 -2.78 12.03 -9.63
N GLU A 124 -2.76 12.83 -10.70
CA GLU A 124 -1.58 13.59 -11.13
C GLU A 124 -1.16 14.62 -10.08
N GLN A 125 -2.12 15.33 -9.45
CA GLN A 125 -1.82 16.25 -8.36
C GLN A 125 -1.10 15.54 -7.20
N VAL A 126 -1.65 14.41 -6.72
CA VAL A 126 -1.06 13.63 -5.64
C VAL A 126 0.34 13.12 -6.02
N VAL A 127 0.48 12.57 -7.22
CA VAL A 127 1.79 12.09 -7.73
C VAL A 127 2.80 13.23 -7.86
N ASN A 128 2.38 14.42 -8.29
CA ASN A 128 3.27 15.59 -8.37
C ASN A 128 3.64 16.14 -7.00
N THR A 129 2.76 16.00 -5.99
CA THR A 129 3.00 16.46 -4.62
C THR A 129 3.99 15.55 -3.89
N TYR A 130 3.79 14.24 -3.90
CA TYR A 130 4.60 13.29 -3.11
C TYR A 130 5.65 12.55 -3.95
N GLY A 131 5.59 12.63 -5.28
CA GLY A 131 6.48 11.86 -6.14
C GLY A 131 6.18 10.36 -6.17
N LEU A 132 7.01 9.65 -6.92
CA LEU A 132 6.98 8.19 -7.06
C LEU A 132 8.33 7.63 -6.63
N GLY A 133 8.30 6.69 -5.69
CA GLY A 133 9.47 6.08 -5.08
C GLY A 133 9.72 4.68 -5.60
N GLY A 134 10.05 3.78 -4.66
CA GLY A 134 10.37 2.38 -4.94
C GLY A 134 9.30 1.64 -5.72
N THR A 135 9.71 0.57 -6.42
CA THR A 135 8.79 -0.33 -7.12
C THR A 135 8.52 -1.58 -6.30
N VAL A 136 7.26 -2.03 -6.32
CA VAL A 136 6.84 -3.29 -5.70
C VAL A 136 6.20 -4.18 -6.78
N PRO A 137 6.62 -5.46 -6.92
CA PRO A 137 5.95 -6.38 -7.81
C PRO A 137 4.52 -6.64 -7.30
N MET A 138 3.54 -6.54 -8.19
CA MET A 138 2.14 -6.81 -7.90
C MET A 138 1.54 -7.73 -8.94
N GLU A 139 0.78 -8.72 -8.49
CA GLU A 139 -0.09 -9.50 -9.36
C GLU A 139 -1.34 -8.69 -9.71
N VAL A 140 -1.59 -8.54 -11.01
CA VAL A 140 -2.74 -7.82 -11.56
C VAL A 140 -3.45 -8.76 -12.54
N GLU A 141 -4.73 -8.98 -12.30
CA GLU A 141 -5.64 -9.65 -13.22
C GLU A 141 -6.07 -8.66 -14.31
N LEU A 142 -5.76 -8.99 -15.56
CA LEU A 142 -6.15 -8.20 -16.72
C LEU A 142 -7.56 -8.57 -17.18
N THR A 143 -8.12 -7.75 -18.07
CA THR A 143 -9.48 -7.92 -18.56
C THR A 143 -9.72 -9.25 -19.29
N ASP A 144 -8.67 -9.94 -19.76
CA ASP A 144 -8.74 -11.26 -20.39
C ASP A 144 -8.66 -12.44 -19.38
N GLY A 145 -8.63 -12.13 -18.08
CA GLY A 145 -8.48 -13.12 -17.00
C GLY A 145 -7.05 -13.62 -16.80
N SER A 146 -6.08 -13.12 -17.57
CA SER A 146 -4.66 -13.43 -17.33
C SER A 146 -4.15 -12.68 -16.10
N VAL A 147 -3.27 -13.31 -15.33
CA VAL A 147 -2.58 -12.69 -14.19
C VAL A 147 -1.16 -12.35 -14.62
N GLY A 148 -0.82 -11.07 -14.55
CA GLY A 148 0.53 -10.56 -14.82
C GLY A 148 1.18 -10.00 -13.57
N VAL A 149 2.51 -10.13 -13.45
CA VAL A 149 3.30 -9.46 -12.42
C VAL A 149 3.85 -8.14 -12.97
N PHE A 150 3.48 -7.03 -12.36
CA PHE A 150 3.91 -5.70 -12.76
C PHE A 150 4.72 -5.03 -11.65
N ASN A 151 5.84 -4.40 -12.01
CA ASN A 151 6.56 -3.52 -11.10
C ASN A 151 5.86 -2.17 -11.06
N ILE A 152 5.13 -1.92 -9.98
CA ILE A 152 4.35 -0.70 -9.80
C ILE A 152 5.12 0.21 -8.84
N GLN A 153 5.33 1.46 -9.26
CA GLN A 153 5.91 2.49 -8.39
C GLN A 153 4.95 2.80 -7.25
N THR A 154 5.47 3.09 -6.07
CA THR A 154 4.71 3.52 -4.90
C THR A 154 4.84 5.03 -4.73
N LEU A 155 3.87 5.69 -4.08
CA LEU A 155 4.04 7.09 -3.72
C LEU A 155 5.20 7.21 -2.72
N ASP A 156 6.07 8.20 -2.93
CA ASP A 156 7.24 8.44 -2.08
C ASP A 156 6.85 9.33 -0.89
N ILE A 157 6.03 8.79 0.00
CA ILE A 157 5.55 9.53 1.17
C ILE A 157 6.57 9.33 2.30
N GLU A 158 7.33 10.38 2.60
CA GLU A 158 8.29 10.38 3.70
C GLU A 158 7.61 10.70 5.06
N ASP A 159 8.33 10.41 6.14
CA ASP A 159 7.90 10.75 7.50
C ASP A 159 7.79 12.27 7.69
N GLY A 160 6.89 12.70 8.57
CA GLY A 160 6.67 14.11 8.90
C GLY A 160 5.58 14.76 8.06
N TRP A 161 5.87 15.91 7.45
CA TRP A 161 4.83 16.77 6.87
C TRP A 161 4.10 16.10 5.69
N GLU A 162 4.77 15.24 4.93
CA GLU A 162 4.16 14.52 3.80
C GLU A 162 3.16 13.47 4.29
N THR A 163 3.51 12.72 5.33
CA THR A 163 2.59 11.81 6.00
C THR A 163 1.38 12.56 6.57
N ASP A 164 1.58 13.65 7.31
CA ASP A 164 0.49 14.45 7.88
C ASP A 164 -0.45 15.03 6.80
N ASP A 165 0.13 15.48 5.69
CA ASP A 165 -0.62 16.03 4.57
C ASP A 165 -1.39 14.96 3.81
N PHE A 166 -0.75 13.83 3.53
CA PHE A 166 -1.40 12.71 2.87
C PHE A 166 -2.54 12.13 3.71
N LEU A 167 -2.37 12.01 5.04
CA LEU A 167 -3.44 11.56 5.94
C LEU A 167 -4.63 12.51 5.93
N ARG A 168 -4.40 13.83 5.92
CA ARG A 168 -5.48 14.82 5.76
C ARG A 168 -6.15 14.69 4.40
N PHE A 169 -5.39 14.50 3.34
CA PHE A 169 -5.92 14.27 2.00
C PHE A 169 -6.81 13.02 1.95
N VAL A 170 -6.36 11.88 2.48
CA VAL A 170 -7.14 10.62 2.51
C VAL A 170 -8.46 10.80 3.25
N GLN A 171 -8.53 11.62 4.29
CA GLN A 171 -9.79 11.92 4.99
C GLN A 171 -10.81 12.67 4.13
N THR A 172 -10.37 13.34 3.05
CA THR A 172 -11.27 13.99 2.09
C THR A 172 -11.81 13.01 1.04
N MET A 173 -11.12 11.89 0.82
CA MET A 173 -11.59 10.82 -0.08
C MET A 173 -12.69 10.01 0.61
N LYS A 174 -13.94 10.40 0.35
CA LYS A 174 -15.11 9.66 0.82
C LYS A 174 -15.57 8.67 -0.26
N PRO A 175 -15.89 7.43 0.11
CA PRO A 175 -16.53 6.52 -0.83
C PRO A 175 -17.91 7.05 -1.22
N GLU A 176 -18.30 6.82 -2.48
CA GLU A 176 -19.60 7.25 -3.01
C GLU A 176 -20.75 6.31 -2.64
N ARG A 177 -20.43 5.07 -2.30
CA ARG A 177 -21.34 4.00 -1.90
C ARG A 177 -20.68 3.15 -0.83
#